data_AF-A0A1H0PVK6-F1
#
_entry.id   AF-A0A1H0PVK6-F1
#
_cell.length_a   1.000
_cell.length_b   1.000
_cell.length_c   1.000
_cell.angle_alpha   90.00
_cell.angle_beta   90.00
_cell.angle_gamma   90.00
#
_symmetry.space_group_name_H-M   'P 1'
#
loop_
_entity.id
_entity.type
_entity.pdbx_description
1 polymer ?
#
loop_
_entity_poly.entity_id
_entity_poly.type
_entity_poly.pdbx_seq_one_letter_code
_entity_poly.pdbx_strand_id
1 'polypeptide(L)'
;MQFIFNENKEVIAEQEGDNITRLIRTSDLWAMESEPEKTWYHYASDEQGSTIFITDRQGKVKNHYAYDAFGNIIESEEQIPNRYQYTGQQFDQITQQYYLRARFYNPAIARFKQEDEYHGDGLNLYAYCVNNPVDYYDPSGYILCATVVGS
;
A
#
# COMPACT_ATOMS: atom_id res chain seq x y z
N MET A 1 -12.13 13.43 8.27
CA MET A 1 -10.86 12.74 8.10
C MET A 1 -9.85 13.71 7.50
N GLN A 2 -8.70 13.90 8.15
CA GLN A 2 -7.58 14.71 7.66
C GLN A 2 -6.31 13.85 7.59
N PHE A 3 -5.53 13.99 6.52
CA PHE A 3 -4.28 13.26 6.32
C PHE A 3 -3.09 14.21 6.48
N ILE A 4 -2.07 13.79 7.25
CA ILE A 4 -0.81 14.49 7.43
C ILE A 4 0.25 13.78 6.60
N PHE A 5 0.97 14.52 5.76
CA PHE A 5 1.96 13.97 4.84
C PHE A 5 3.39 14.37 5.21
N ASN A 6 4.38 13.51 4.93
CA ASN A 6 5.79 13.89 4.96
C ASN A 6 6.23 14.61 3.66
N GLU A 7 7.50 15.04 3.61
CA GLU A 7 8.09 15.71 2.43
C GLU A 7 8.02 14.83 1.16
N ASN A 8 8.00 13.51 1.33
CA ASN A 8 7.85 12.53 0.25
C ASN A 8 6.38 12.32 -0.16
N LYS A 9 5.41 13.10 0.34
CA LYS A 9 3.96 13.00 0.13
C LYS A 9 3.31 11.73 0.65
N GLU A 10 3.90 11.08 1.65
CA GLU A 10 3.37 9.85 2.22
C GLU A 10 2.56 10.16 3.50
N VAL A 11 1.44 9.47 3.74
CA VAL A 11 0.53 9.73 4.89
C VAL A 11 1.13 9.28 6.22
N ILE A 12 1.70 10.16 7.03
CA ILE A 12 2.34 9.80 8.32
C ILE A 12 1.36 9.79 9.49
N ALA A 13 0.21 10.44 9.34
CA ALA A 13 -0.86 10.35 10.32
C ALA A 13 -2.23 10.60 9.69
N GLU A 14 -3.25 9.99 10.28
CA GLU A 14 -4.66 10.14 9.96
C GLU A 14 -5.38 10.68 11.19
N GLN A 15 -6.09 11.80 11.04
CA GLN A 15 -6.85 12.42 12.13
C GLN A 15 -8.34 12.39 11.82
N GLU A 16 -9.11 11.87 12.78
CA GLU A 16 -10.57 11.84 12.75
C GLU A 16 -11.12 12.40 14.07
N GLY A 17 -11.42 13.71 14.07
CA GLY A 17 -11.77 14.43 15.30
C GLY A 17 -10.59 14.46 16.28
N ASP A 18 -10.80 13.92 17.48
CA ASP A 18 -9.77 13.79 18.52
C ASP A 18 -8.92 12.52 18.37
N ASN A 19 -9.31 11.59 17.48
CA ASN A 19 -8.55 10.36 17.24
C ASN A 19 -7.41 10.64 16.27
N ILE A 20 -6.19 10.26 16.65
CA ILE A 20 -4.99 10.39 15.83
C ILE A 20 -4.39 9.01 15.64
N THR A 21 -4.28 8.57 14.39
CA THR A 21 -3.57 7.34 14.01
C THR A 21 -2.25 7.73 13.38
N ARG A 22 -1.12 7.39 14.00
CA ARG A 22 0.23 7.62 13.48
C ARG A 22 0.73 6.36 12.78
N LEU A 23 1.32 6.55 11.62
CA LEU A 23 1.90 5.50 10.80
C LEU A 23 3.42 5.65 10.86
N ILE A 24 4.07 4.70 11.52
CA ILE A 24 5.53 4.64 11.61
C ILE A 24 6.03 3.86 10.39
N ARG A 25 6.74 4.56 9.51
CA ARG A 25 7.33 3.96 8.30
C ARG A 25 8.68 4.60 7.96
N THR A 26 9.51 3.83 7.24
CA THR A 26 10.74 4.31 6.61
C THR A 26 10.67 4.06 5.10
N SER A 27 11.00 2.86 4.62
CA SER A 27 10.65 2.35 3.29
C SER A 27 9.28 1.65 3.30
N ASP A 28 9.04 0.87 4.36
CA ASP A 28 7.84 0.06 4.56
C ASP A 28 7.08 0.50 5.81
N LEU A 29 5.81 0.08 5.91
CA LEU A 29 4.97 0.34 7.07
C LEU A 29 5.37 -0.61 8.20
N TRP A 30 5.79 -0.07 9.35
CA TRP A 30 6.34 -0.87 10.44
C TRP A 30 5.37 -0.97 11.62
N ALA A 31 4.69 0.14 11.93
CA ALA A 31 3.75 0.15 13.03
C ALA A 31 2.66 1.21 12.83
N MET A 32 1.53 0.96 13.48
CA MET A 32 0.45 1.91 13.65
C MET A 32 0.20 2.13 15.13
N GLU A 33 0.11 3.39 15.52
CA GLU A 33 -0.29 3.80 16.87
C GLU A 33 -1.56 4.63 16.79
N SER A 34 -2.58 4.32 17.58
CA SER A 34 -3.78 5.17 17.70
C SER A 34 -3.88 5.83 19.08
N GLU A 35 -4.20 7.12 19.09
CA GLU A 35 -4.59 7.90 20.27
C GLU A 35 -6.08 8.27 20.15
N PRO A 36 -6.85 8.29 21.27
CA PRO A 36 -6.42 8.17 22.67
C PRO A 36 -6.36 6.73 23.22
N GLU A 37 -6.87 5.73 22.50
CA GLU A 37 -6.94 4.34 22.98
C GLU A 37 -5.57 3.67 23.18
N LYS A 38 -4.47 4.29 22.71
CA LYS A 38 -3.08 3.80 22.79
C LYS A 38 -2.94 2.38 22.26
N THR A 39 -3.51 2.14 21.09
CA THR A 39 -3.42 0.84 20.45
C THR A 39 -2.18 0.79 19.58
N TRP A 40 -1.39 -0.28 19.70
CA TRP A 40 -0.16 -0.47 18.96
C TRP A 40 -0.25 -1.74 18.11
N TYR A 41 -0.05 -1.58 16.81
CA TYR A 41 -0.01 -2.67 15.84
C TYR A 41 1.33 -2.70 15.11
N HIS A 42 1.83 -3.90 14.85
CA HIS A 42 3.04 -4.14 14.07
C HIS A 42 2.67 -4.73 12.72
N TYR A 43 3.25 -4.16 11.68
CA TYR A 43 3.08 -4.60 10.30
C TYR A 43 4.24 -5.51 9.92
N ALA A 44 3.92 -6.65 9.33
CA ALA A 44 4.87 -7.50 8.65
C ALA A 44 4.61 -7.37 7.15
N SER A 45 5.67 -7.09 6.39
CA SER A 45 5.62 -6.96 4.94
C SER A 45 6.44 -8.03 4.25
N ASP A 46 6.11 -8.32 2.99
CA ASP A 46 6.95 -9.11 2.09
C ASP A 46 8.14 -8.29 1.55
N GLU A 47 8.96 -8.91 0.68
CA GLU A 47 10.13 -8.26 0.06
C GLU A 47 9.79 -7.05 -0.83
N GLN A 48 8.52 -6.93 -1.25
CA GLN A 48 8.02 -5.81 -2.04
C GLN A 48 7.29 -4.75 -1.19
N GLY A 49 7.27 -4.92 0.14
CA GLY A 49 6.62 -3.99 1.06
C GLY A 49 5.11 -4.24 1.22
N SER A 50 4.56 -5.32 0.67
CA SER A 50 3.14 -5.68 0.81
C SER A 50 2.83 -6.19 2.21
N THR A 51 1.81 -5.63 2.86
CA THR A 51 1.40 -6.07 4.21
C THR A 51 0.85 -7.49 4.19
N ILE A 52 1.55 -8.44 4.82
CA ILE A 52 1.14 -9.85 4.93
C ILE A 52 0.46 -10.16 6.28
N PHE A 53 0.93 -9.55 7.37
CA PHE A 53 0.35 -9.72 8.70
C PHE A 53 0.31 -8.40 9.45
N ILE A 54 -0.72 -8.25 10.29
CA ILE A 54 -0.76 -7.21 11.31
C ILE A 54 -0.95 -7.88 12.66
N THR A 55 -0.04 -7.60 13.59
CA THR A 55 -0.05 -8.18 14.93
C THR A 55 -0.26 -7.11 15.98
N ASP A 56 -0.89 -7.47 17.10
CA ASP A 56 -0.93 -6.60 18.27
C ASP A 56 0.38 -6.63 19.07
N ARG A 57 0.46 -5.82 20.13
CA ARG A 57 1.60 -5.79 21.05
C ARG A 57 1.90 -7.14 21.73
N GLN A 58 0.95 -8.07 21.79
CA GLN A 58 1.16 -9.43 22.32
C GLN A 58 1.60 -10.42 21.24
N GLY A 59 1.78 -9.99 20.00
CA GLY A 59 2.16 -10.84 18.87
C GLY A 59 0.99 -11.66 18.31
N LYS A 60 -0.26 -11.37 18.69
CA LYS A 60 -1.43 -12.05 18.13
C LYS A 60 -1.75 -11.44 16.77
N VAL A 61 -1.89 -12.29 15.76
CA VAL A 61 -2.34 -11.89 14.42
C VAL A 61 -3.77 -11.35 14.49
N LYS A 62 -3.93 -10.11 14.03
CA LYS A 62 -5.21 -9.42 13.87
C LYS A 62 -5.67 -9.45 12.42
N ASN A 63 -4.75 -9.16 11.50
CA ASN A 63 -5.03 -9.24 10.08
C ASN A 63 -4.01 -10.13 9.37
N HIS A 64 -4.47 -10.81 8.34
CA HIS A 64 -3.69 -11.64 7.43
C HIS A 64 -4.12 -11.35 5.99
N TYR A 65 -3.15 -11.23 5.09
CA TYR A 65 -3.40 -11.04 3.67
C TYR A 65 -2.47 -11.93 2.84
N ALA A 66 -3.03 -12.56 1.81
CA ALA A 66 -2.28 -13.23 0.76
C ALA A 66 -2.64 -12.60 -0.59
N TYR A 67 -1.63 -12.29 -1.40
CA TYR A 67 -1.81 -11.66 -2.71
C TYR A 67 -1.29 -12.57 -3.82
N ASP A 68 -1.85 -12.42 -5.03
CA ASP A 68 -1.22 -12.92 -6.25
C ASP A 68 -0.09 -11.97 -6.70
N ALA A 69 0.63 -12.35 -7.76
CA ALA A 69 1.71 -11.55 -8.32
C ALA A 69 1.28 -10.15 -8.81
N PHE A 70 -0.01 -9.90 -9.01
CA PHE A 70 -0.56 -8.64 -9.50
C PHE A 70 -1.24 -7.82 -8.40
N GLY A 71 -1.21 -8.28 -7.14
CA GLY A 71 -1.83 -7.63 -6.00
C GLY A 71 -3.31 -7.94 -5.79
N ASN A 72 -3.87 -8.95 -6.47
CA ASN A 72 -5.20 -9.45 -6.14
C ASN A 72 -5.16 -10.19 -4.81
N ILE A 73 -6.08 -9.87 -3.92
CA ILE A 73 -6.23 -10.53 -2.63
C ILE A 73 -6.79 -11.94 -2.87
N ILE A 74 -5.98 -12.96 -2.58
CA ILE A 74 -6.38 -14.37 -2.61
C ILE A 74 -7.06 -14.74 -1.28
N GLU A 75 -6.51 -14.22 -0.18
CA GLU A 75 -7.00 -14.45 1.17
C GLU A 75 -6.90 -13.17 1.98
N SER A 76 -7.93 -12.85 2.74
CA SER A 76 -7.93 -11.74 3.69
C SER A 76 -8.71 -12.09 4.94
N GLU A 77 -8.06 -11.94 6.09
CA GLU A 77 -8.72 -11.90 7.39
C GLU A 77 -8.46 -10.52 8.01
N GLU A 78 -9.52 -9.78 8.33
CA GLU A 78 -9.42 -8.47 8.95
C GLU A 78 -10.20 -8.44 10.27
N GLN A 79 -9.50 -8.31 11.39
CA GLN A 79 -10.12 -8.01 12.69
C GLN A 79 -10.08 -6.52 13.01
N ILE A 80 -9.16 -5.80 12.39
CA ILE A 80 -9.00 -4.34 12.53
C ILE A 80 -9.04 -3.68 11.15
N PRO A 81 -9.53 -2.44 11.04
CA PRO A 81 -9.53 -1.73 9.77
C PRO A 81 -8.09 -1.42 9.33
N ASN A 82 -7.73 -1.79 8.10
CA ASN A 82 -6.44 -1.48 7.53
C ASN A 82 -6.58 -1.07 6.05
N ARG A 83 -5.97 0.06 5.70
CA ARG A 83 -5.97 0.59 4.33
C ARG A 83 -4.70 0.25 3.56
N TYR A 84 -3.60 -0.08 4.23
CA TYR A 84 -2.30 -0.27 3.58
C TYR A 84 -2.04 -1.74 3.33
N GLN A 85 -2.10 -2.16 2.06
CA GLN A 85 -2.08 -3.57 1.66
C GLN A 85 -0.92 -3.84 0.69
N TYR A 86 -1.21 -4.23 -0.56
CA TYR A 86 -0.20 -4.56 -1.57
C TYR A 86 0.80 -3.43 -1.79
N THR A 87 2.09 -3.74 -1.72
CA THR A 87 3.21 -2.79 -1.86
C THR A 87 3.14 -1.57 -0.94
N GLY A 88 2.42 -1.68 0.19
CA GLY A 88 2.19 -0.57 1.12
C GLY A 88 1.22 0.50 0.59
N GLN A 89 0.50 0.23 -0.50
CA GLN A 89 -0.42 1.17 -1.13
C GLN A 89 -1.79 1.14 -0.46
N GLN A 90 -2.51 2.26 -0.56
CA GLN A 90 -3.86 2.38 0.00
C GLN A 90 -4.86 1.59 -0.86
N PHE A 91 -5.48 0.58 -0.29
CA PHE A 91 -6.56 -0.18 -0.91
C PHE A 91 -7.92 0.42 -0.55
N ASP A 92 -8.72 0.67 -1.58
CA ASP A 92 -10.12 1.04 -1.44
C ASP A 92 -11.01 -0.21 -1.60
N GLN A 93 -11.57 -0.66 -0.48
CA GLN A 93 -12.45 -1.84 -0.43
C GLN A 93 -13.75 -1.66 -1.23
N ILE A 94 -14.23 -0.43 -1.44
CA ILE A 94 -15.46 -0.17 -2.19
C ILE A 94 -15.21 -0.37 -3.68
N THR A 95 -14.10 0.17 -4.18
CA THR A 95 -13.78 0.16 -5.61
C THR A 95 -12.84 -0.97 -6.01
N GLN A 96 -12.32 -1.73 -5.05
CA GLN A 96 -11.38 -2.86 -5.20
C GLN A 96 -10.13 -2.44 -5.98
N GLN A 97 -9.58 -1.27 -5.62
CA GLN A 97 -8.47 -0.62 -6.33
C GLN A 97 -7.41 -0.11 -5.36
N TYR A 98 -6.18 -0.04 -5.84
CA TYR A 98 -5.07 0.58 -5.12
C TYR A 98 -4.89 2.02 -5.57
N TYR A 99 -4.74 2.92 -4.62
CA TYR A 99 -4.43 4.32 -4.85
C TYR A 99 -2.92 4.54 -4.83
N LEU A 100 -2.30 4.65 -6.01
CA LEU A 100 -0.86 4.90 -6.17
C LEU A 100 -0.58 6.40 -6.28
N ARG A 101 -1.28 7.22 -5.48
CA ARG A 101 -1.10 8.69 -5.33
C ARG A 101 -1.48 9.50 -6.57
N ALA A 102 -0.97 9.13 -7.74
CA ALA A 102 -1.22 9.70 -9.04
C ALA A 102 -2.40 9.05 -9.75
N ARG A 103 -2.52 7.72 -9.62
CA ARG A 103 -3.43 6.89 -10.41
C ARG A 103 -4.05 5.79 -9.57
N PHE A 104 -5.25 5.38 -9.94
CA PHE A 104 -5.89 4.17 -9.41
C PHE A 104 -5.46 2.95 -10.23
N TYR A 105 -4.84 1.97 -9.57
CA TYR A 105 -4.48 0.67 -10.13
C TYR A 105 -5.57 -0.36 -9.82
N ASN A 106 -5.99 -1.09 -10.84
CA ASN A 106 -6.92 -2.19 -10.70
C ASN A 106 -6.17 -3.53 -10.83
N PRO A 107 -6.02 -4.28 -9.73
CA PRO A 107 -5.29 -5.55 -9.75
C PRO A 107 -6.01 -6.63 -10.57
N ALA A 108 -7.35 -6.58 -10.68
CA ALA A 108 -8.14 -7.59 -11.38
C ALA A 108 -7.89 -7.60 -12.89
N ILE A 109 -7.47 -6.46 -13.45
CA ILE A 109 -7.09 -6.33 -14.87
C ILE A 109 -5.60 -6.01 -15.05
N ALA A 110 -4.84 -5.99 -13.95
CA ALA A 110 -3.42 -5.64 -13.90
C ALA A 110 -3.07 -4.33 -14.62
N ARG A 111 -3.94 -3.30 -14.53
CA ARG A 111 -3.80 -2.05 -15.28
C ARG A 111 -4.24 -0.82 -14.48
N PHE A 112 -3.68 0.32 -14.83
CA PHE A 112 -4.17 1.63 -14.36
C PHE A 112 -5.51 1.97 -15.03
N LYS A 113 -6.38 2.70 -14.33
CA LYS A 113 -7.64 3.22 -14.89
C LYS A 113 -7.50 4.57 -15.59
N GLN A 114 -6.42 5.31 -15.30
CA GLN A 114 -6.12 6.60 -15.93
C GLN A 114 -4.92 6.45 -16.86
N GLU A 115 -5.01 7.12 -18.00
CA GLU A 115 -3.90 7.28 -18.94
C GLU A 115 -2.73 8.00 -18.27
N ASP A 116 -1.50 7.55 -18.55
CA ASP A 116 -0.30 8.23 -18.08
C ASP A 116 -0.21 9.65 -18.66
N GLU A 117 -0.10 10.68 -17.82
CA GLU A 117 0.21 12.03 -18.29
C GLU A 117 1.64 12.11 -18.85
N TYR A 118 2.52 11.18 -18.46
CA TYR A 118 3.89 11.06 -18.94
C TYR A 118 3.98 10.14 -20.17
N HIS A 119 4.15 10.73 -21.36
CA HIS A 119 4.28 10.04 -22.65
C HIS A 119 5.71 9.47 -22.88
N GLY A 120 6.36 8.98 -21.83
CA GLY A 120 7.76 8.54 -21.85
C GLY A 120 7.89 7.03 -22.08
N ASP A 121 8.24 6.67 -23.32
CA ASP A 121 8.92 5.42 -23.73
C ASP A 121 8.15 4.07 -23.67
N GLY A 122 6.83 4.10 -23.76
CA GLY A 122 6.04 2.87 -23.95
C GLY A 122 4.69 3.11 -24.62
N LEU A 123 4.38 2.36 -25.68
CA LEU A 123 3.09 2.39 -26.39
C LEU A 123 1.89 1.91 -25.54
N ASN A 124 2.09 1.56 -24.26
CA ASN A 124 1.08 1.00 -23.38
C ASN A 124 0.96 1.81 -22.08
N LEU A 125 0.27 2.95 -22.18
CA LEU A 125 0.04 3.95 -21.13
C LEU A 125 -0.81 3.46 -19.94
N TYR A 126 -1.17 2.17 -19.93
CA TYR A 126 -2.01 1.51 -18.91
C TYR A 126 -1.28 0.36 -18.19
N ALA A 127 -0.07 -0.01 -18.61
CA ALA A 127 0.64 -1.17 -18.09
C ALA A 127 1.27 -0.88 -16.72
N TYR A 128 1.00 -1.76 -15.74
CA TYR A 128 1.71 -1.76 -14.46
C TYR A 128 3.00 -2.59 -14.58
N CYS A 129 4.14 -2.01 -14.17
CA CYS A 129 5.45 -2.68 -14.10
C CYS A 129 5.88 -3.45 -15.37
N VAL A 130 5.53 -2.96 -16.56
CA VAL A 130 5.82 -3.62 -17.86
C VAL A 130 5.29 -5.08 -17.90
N ASN A 131 4.21 -5.39 -17.19
CA ASN A 131 3.66 -6.74 -16.97
C ASN A 131 4.55 -7.70 -16.17
N ASN A 132 5.60 -7.23 -15.49
CA ASN A 132 6.41 -8.04 -14.58
C ASN A 132 6.44 -7.46 -13.17
N PRO A 133 5.31 -7.47 -12.43
CA PRO A 133 5.22 -6.98 -11.06
C PRO A 133 5.95 -7.84 -10.02
N VAL A 134 6.61 -8.93 -10.43
CA VAL A 134 7.40 -9.78 -9.53
C VAL A 134 8.79 -9.18 -9.33
N ASP A 135 9.41 -8.69 -10.41
CA ASP A 135 10.76 -8.11 -10.36
C ASP A 135 10.73 -6.58 -10.16
N TYR A 136 9.58 -5.97 -10.41
CA TYR A 136 9.44 -4.54 -10.62
C TYR A 136 8.27 -3.96 -9.84
N TYR A 137 8.52 -2.88 -9.10
CA TYR A 137 7.51 -2.12 -8.36
C TYR A 137 7.55 -0.64 -8.78
N ASP A 138 6.38 -0.01 -8.98
CA ASP A 138 6.24 1.44 -9.16
C ASP A 138 5.60 2.08 -7.91
N PRO A 139 6.39 2.67 -7.00
CA PRO A 139 5.89 3.35 -5.80
C PRO A 139 5.19 4.69 -6.06
N SER A 140 5.37 5.27 -7.26
CA SER A 140 5.00 6.65 -7.58
C SER A 140 3.78 6.76 -8.49
N GLY A 141 3.51 5.71 -9.27
CA GLY A 141 2.49 5.73 -10.31
C GLY A 141 2.82 6.73 -11.42
N TYR A 142 4.09 7.06 -11.68
CA TYR A 142 4.52 8.06 -12.67
C TYR A 142 5.69 7.60 -13.57
N ILE A 143 6.63 6.78 -13.10
CA ILE A 143 7.85 6.42 -13.87
C ILE A 143 8.23 4.96 -13.64
N LEU A 144 8.74 4.34 -14.71
CA LEU A 144 9.45 3.05 -14.75
C LEU A 144 10.14 2.69 -13.42
N CYS A 145 9.51 1.74 -12.75
CA CYS A 145 10.11 0.62 -12.07
C CYS A 145 11.41 0.89 -11.27
N ALA A 146 11.30 0.82 -9.94
CA ALA A 146 12.43 0.48 -9.10
C ALA A 146 12.65 -1.05 -9.15
N THR A 147 13.85 -1.48 -9.53
CA THR A 147 14.31 -2.86 -9.35
C THR A 147 14.41 -3.15 -7.85
N VAL A 148 13.95 -4.31 -7.40
CA VAL A 148 14.23 -4.80 -6.04
C VAL A 148 15.74 -5.05 -5.93
N VAL A 149 16.50 -4.04 -5.50
CA VAL A 149 17.91 -4.22 -5.16
C VAL A 149 17.96 -4.63 -3.70
N GLY A 150 17.96 -5.94 -3.46
CA GLY A 150 18.29 -6.49 -2.14
C GLY A 150 19.59 -5.87 -1.63
N SER A 151 19.50 -5.23 -0.47
CA SER A 151 20.62 -4.65 0.29
C SER A 151 20.45 -4.97 1.76
#